data_AF-A0A8J8D7C7-F1
#
_entry.id   AF-A0A8J8D7C7-F1
#
_cell.length_a   1.000
_cell.length_b   1.000
_cell.length_c   1.000
_cell.angle_alpha   90.00
_cell.angle_beta   90.00
_cell.angle_gamma   90.00
#
_symmetry.space_group_name_H-M   'P 1'
#
loop_
_entity.id
_entity.type
_entity.pdbx_description
1 polymer ?
#
loop_
_entity_poly.entity_id
_entity_poly.type
_entity_poly.pdbx_seq_one_letter_code
_entity_poly.pdbx_strand_id
1 'polypeptide(L)'
;MNTGTRRELARKLGLVEEEIAEGFKYGIPHIVGEILEDGSVFLSVVVFESARHSFLLRESDRVFFLYPAEERNRRRLFFKLWRFLDGREEDGAFVPGKRIGGILKNALRREGFDVLWINVRPAGDGEYIDVWAVKDGTRYNLLFEKIAQGEYVLLEMEKV
;
A
#
# COMPACT_ATOMS: atom_id res chain seq x y z
N MET A 1 -5.11 16.79 4.74
CA MET A 1 -4.03 17.50 5.49
C MET A 1 -3.69 18.83 4.81
N ASN A 2 -3.06 19.78 5.52
CA ASN A 2 -2.76 21.12 4.98
C ASN A 2 -1.37 21.20 4.29
N THR A 3 -1.09 22.30 3.59
CA THR A 3 0.16 22.54 2.84
C THR A 3 1.39 22.74 3.74
N GLY A 4 1.19 23.10 5.01
CA GLY A 4 2.24 23.22 6.03
C GLY A 4 2.78 21.84 6.42
N THR A 5 1.89 20.93 6.81
CA THR A 5 2.20 19.52 7.12
C THR A 5 2.95 18.86 5.96
N ARG A 6 2.54 19.14 4.72
CA ARG A 6 3.18 18.58 3.53
C ARG A 6 4.66 18.97 3.41
N ARG A 7 4.99 20.23 3.67
CA ARG A 7 6.38 20.72 3.66
C ARG A 7 7.17 20.17 4.82
N GLU A 8 6.55 20.10 5.99
CA GLU A 8 7.19 19.60 7.20
C GLU A 8 7.53 18.11 7.08
N LEU A 9 6.62 17.28 6.55
CA LEU A 9 6.89 15.89 6.26
C LEU A 9 8.06 15.71 5.29
N ALA A 10 8.11 16.51 4.21
CA ALA A 10 9.21 16.44 3.25
C ALA A 10 10.56 16.79 3.89
N ARG A 11 10.57 17.79 4.78
CA ARG A 11 11.76 18.18 5.55
C ARG A 11 12.21 17.06 6.47
N LYS A 12 11.28 16.47 7.25
CA LYS A 12 11.58 15.41 8.21
C LYS A 12 12.04 14.12 7.54
N LEU A 13 11.47 13.76 6.39
CA LEU A 13 11.96 12.63 5.59
C LEU A 13 13.41 12.79 5.14
N GLY A 14 13.84 14.02 4.85
CA GLY A 14 15.24 14.30 4.51
C GLY A 14 16.19 14.10 5.70
N LEU A 15 15.71 14.24 6.94
CA LEU A 15 16.53 14.03 8.14
C LEU A 15 16.75 12.55 8.47
N VAL A 16 15.79 11.69 8.12
CA VAL A 16 15.86 10.23 8.36
C VAL A 16 16.35 9.44 7.14
N GLU A 17 16.80 10.12 6.09
CA GLU A 17 17.19 9.50 4.81
C GLU A 17 18.37 8.52 4.98
N GLU A 18 19.38 8.91 5.77
CA GLU A 18 20.54 8.06 6.06
C GLU A 18 20.15 6.83 6.90
N GLU A 19 19.27 6.99 7.90
CA GLU A 19 18.76 5.88 8.72
C GLU A 19 17.96 4.87 7.89
N ILE A 20 17.12 5.34 6.95
CA ILE A 20 16.40 4.47 6.01
C ILE A 20 17.40 3.71 5.11
N ALA A 21 18.41 4.40 4.58
CA ALA A 21 19.44 3.82 3.73
C ALA A 21 20.24 2.73 4.48
N GLU A 22 20.57 2.96 5.74
CA GLU A 22 21.21 1.99 6.61
C GLU A 22 20.29 0.80 6.91
N GLY A 23 19.00 1.04 7.18
CA GLY A 23 18.03 0.00 7.52
C GLY A 23 17.90 -1.10 6.46
N PHE A 24 18.08 -0.76 5.18
CA PHE A 24 18.11 -1.75 4.09
C PHE A 24 19.20 -2.83 4.22
N LYS A 25 20.24 -2.61 5.03
CA LYS A 25 21.28 -3.61 5.30
C LYS A 25 20.80 -4.71 6.25
N TYR A 26 19.77 -4.43 7.05
CA TYR A 26 19.32 -5.31 8.12
C TYR A 26 17.89 -5.85 7.91
N GLY A 27 17.14 -5.30 6.95
CA GLY A 27 15.79 -5.75 6.63
C GLY A 27 14.98 -4.69 5.88
N ILE A 28 13.69 -4.60 6.20
CA ILE A 28 12.74 -3.64 5.62
C ILE A 28 12.63 -2.44 6.57
N PRO A 29 13.19 -1.27 6.20
CA PRO A 29 13.02 -0.06 7.00
C PRO A 29 11.56 0.40 6.95
N HIS A 30 11.06 0.85 8.08
CA HIS A 30 9.74 1.44 8.24
C HIS A 30 9.86 2.81 8.89
N ILE A 31 9.12 3.76 8.37
CA ILE A 31 8.94 5.06 8.98
C ILE A 31 7.81 4.94 9.99
N VAL A 32 8.12 5.16 11.26
CA VAL A 32 7.16 5.42 12.32
C VAL A 32 6.99 6.93 12.41
N GLY A 33 5.77 7.43 12.37
CA GLY A 33 5.55 8.86 12.51
C GLY A 33 4.30 9.26 13.26
N GLU A 34 4.36 10.48 13.78
CA GLU A 34 3.29 11.19 14.46
C GLU A 34 3.11 12.56 13.80
N ILE A 35 1.87 12.92 13.49
CA ILE A 35 1.49 14.22 12.95
C ILE A 35 0.49 14.84 13.91
N LEU A 36 0.82 16.00 14.48
CA LEU A 36 -0.06 16.74 15.37
C LEU A 36 -1.03 17.64 14.57
N GLU A 37 -2.12 18.08 15.19
CA GLU A 37 -3.13 18.97 14.60
C GLU A 37 -2.52 20.28 14.07
N ASP A 38 -1.48 20.81 14.74
CA ASP A 38 -0.76 22.02 14.34
C ASP A 38 0.12 21.83 13.07
N GLY A 39 0.22 20.59 12.58
CA GLY A 39 1.01 20.22 11.41
C GLY A 39 2.46 19.85 11.70
N SER A 40 2.88 19.81 12.97
CA SER A 40 4.18 19.27 13.39
C SER A 40 4.29 17.78 13.04
N VAL A 41 5.46 17.37 12.56
CA VAL A 41 5.74 15.98 12.16
C VAL A 41 6.95 15.43 12.90
N PHE A 42 6.79 14.26 13.50
CA PHE A 42 7.85 13.49 14.14
C PHE A 42 8.01 12.18 13.37
N LEU A 43 9.25 11.83 13.01
CA LEU A 43 9.58 10.60 12.30
C LEU A 43 10.69 9.87 13.04
N SER A 44 10.65 8.54 13.03
CA SER A 44 11.75 7.66 13.40
C SER A 44 11.76 6.45 12.46
N VAL A 45 12.89 5.73 12.40
CA VAL A 45 13.04 4.55 11.56
C VAL A 45 13.16 3.30 12.43
N VAL A 46 12.40 2.26 12.08
CA VAL A 46 12.52 0.91 12.66
C VAL A 46 12.74 -0.09 11.53
N VAL A 47 13.43 -1.21 11.82
CA VAL A 47 13.71 -2.23 10.81
C VAL A 47 13.07 -3.55 11.21
N PHE A 48 12.35 -4.16 10.27
CA PHE A 48 11.81 -5.52 10.43
C PHE A 48 12.54 -6.47 9.50
N GLU A 49 12.83 -7.70 9.95
CA GLU A 49 13.59 -8.68 9.15
C GLU A 49 12.88 -9.04 7.83
N SER A 50 11.57 -9.23 7.85
CA SER A 50 10.79 -9.65 6.67
C SER A 50 9.35 -9.13 6.61
N ALA A 51 8.89 -8.43 7.64
CA ALA A 51 7.50 -7.99 7.72
C ALA A 51 7.29 -6.64 7.02
N ARG A 52 6.16 -6.51 6.33
CA ARG A 52 5.70 -5.26 5.71
C ARG A 52 4.44 -4.81 6.44
N HIS A 53 4.60 -3.86 7.35
CA HIS A 53 3.51 -3.34 8.15
C HIS A 53 3.18 -1.91 7.74
N SER A 54 1.93 -1.68 7.36
CA SER A 54 1.39 -0.34 7.17
C SER A 54 0.27 -0.14 8.18
N PHE A 55 0.32 0.93 8.94
CA PHE A 55 -0.70 1.25 9.94
C PHE A 55 -0.96 2.75 9.95
N LEU A 56 -2.23 3.14 10.03
CA LEU A 56 -2.66 4.52 10.10
C LEU A 56 -3.76 4.64 11.14
N LEU A 57 -3.49 5.34 12.23
CA LEU A 57 -4.43 5.63 13.30
C LEU A 57 -4.67 7.13 13.37
N ARG A 58 -5.95 7.50 13.35
CA ARG A 58 -6.38 8.89 13.47
C ARG A 58 -7.08 9.07 14.80
N GLU A 59 -6.55 9.97 15.61
CA GLU A 59 -7.17 10.44 16.84
C GLU A 59 -7.61 11.90 16.65
N SER A 60 -8.31 12.46 17.63
CA SER A 60 -8.90 13.79 17.53
C SER A 60 -7.88 14.90 17.28
N ASP A 61 -6.66 14.78 17.81
CA ASP A 61 -5.60 15.80 17.78
C ASP A 61 -4.32 15.36 17.05
N ARG A 62 -4.26 14.12 16.56
CA ARG A 62 -3.05 13.54 15.98
C ARG A 62 -3.29 12.37 15.04
N VAL A 63 -2.29 12.09 14.22
CA VAL A 63 -2.23 10.92 13.33
C VAL A 63 -0.95 10.15 13.62
N PHE A 64 -1.10 8.90 14.02
CA PHE A 64 0.01 7.96 14.12
C PHE A 64 0.07 7.10 12.87
N PHE A 65 1.28 6.80 12.43
CA PHE A 65 1.46 5.93 11.29
C PHE A 65 2.74 5.10 11.33
N LEU A 66 2.68 3.98 10.64
CA LEU A 66 3.81 3.12 10.30
C LEU A 66 3.74 2.85 8.79
N TYR A 67 4.85 3.02 8.08
CA TYR A 67 4.88 2.83 6.63
C TYR A 67 6.20 2.22 6.15
N PRO A 68 6.20 1.17 5.32
CA PRO A 68 7.41 0.56 4.79
C PRO A 68 8.12 1.52 3.84
N ALA A 69 9.35 1.90 4.17
CA ALA A 69 10.18 2.83 3.41
C ALA A 69 11.02 2.14 2.34
N GLU A 70 10.42 1.22 1.58
CA GLU A 70 11.12 0.39 0.58
C GLU A 70 11.58 1.18 -0.66
N GLU A 71 11.09 2.40 -0.84
CA GLU A 71 11.43 3.25 -1.97
C GLU A 71 12.72 4.04 -1.72
N ARG A 72 13.79 3.67 -2.43
CA ARG A 72 15.10 4.35 -2.35
C ARG A 72 15.06 5.78 -2.86
N ASN A 73 14.16 6.11 -3.79
CA ASN A 73 14.02 7.46 -4.27
C ASN A 73 13.19 8.30 -3.27
N ARG A 74 13.84 9.20 -2.54
CA ARG A 74 13.17 10.06 -1.54
C ARG A 74 11.91 10.77 -2.05
N ARG A 75 11.96 11.32 -3.27
CA ARG A 75 10.82 12.03 -3.85
C ARG A 75 9.63 11.08 -4.02
N ARG A 76 9.88 9.88 -4.53
CA ARG A 76 8.86 8.85 -4.72
C ARG A 76 8.34 8.31 -3.38
N LEU A 77 9.22 8.10 -2.41
CA LEU A 77 8.85 7.72 -1.04
C LEU A 77 7.91 8.76 -0.41
N PHE A 78 8.25 10.05 -0.51
CA PHE A 78 7.41 11.12 -0.03
C PHE A 78 6.01 11.10 -0.66
N PHE A 79 5.92 10.95 -1.98
CA PHE A 79 4.60 10.92 -2.64
C PHE A 79 3.76 9.72 -2.22
N LYS A 80 4.38 8.55 -2.08
CA LYS A 80 3.70 7.34 -1.61
C LYS A 80 3.21 7.48 -0.17
N LEU A 81 4.09 7.93 0.73
CA LEU A 81 3.74 8.19 2.12
C LEU A 81 2.63 9.25 2.24
N TRP A 82 2.71 10.33 1.47
CA TRP A 82 1.68 11.37 1.47
C TRP A 82 0.32 10.84 1.02
N ARG A 83 0.28 9.99 -0.01
CA ARG A 83 -0.96 9.35 -0.47
C ARG A 83 -1.56 8.44 0.59
N PHE A 84 -0.72 7.60 1.21
CA PHE A 84 -1.08 6.75 2.33
C PHE A 84 -1.69 7.57 3.48
N LEU A 85 -1.04 8.66 3.87
CA LEU A 85 -1.52 9.58 4.92
C LEU A 85 -2.80 10.32 4.53
N ASP A 86 -3.09 10.55 3.25
CA ASP A 86 -4.36 11.13 2.77
C ASP A 86 -5.50 10.08 2.70
N GLY A 87 -5.26 8.83 3.14
CA GLY A 87 -6.23 7.73 3.04
C GLY A 87 -6.47 7.27 1.61
N ARG A 88 -5.67 7.78 0.65
CA ARG A 88 -5.65 7.32 -0.73
C ARG A 88 -4.64 6.17 -0.79
N GLU A 89 -5.09 4.98 -0.42
CA GLU A 89 -4.25 3.78 -0.46
C GLU A 89 -3.44 3.71 -1.77
N GLU A 90 -2.13 3.71 -1.63
CA GLU A 90 -1.24 2.98 -2.53
C GLU A 90 -0.14 2.37 -1.66
N ASP A 91 0.12 1.09 -1.92
CA ASP A 91 1.03 0.17 -1.23
C ASP A 91 0.54 -0.43 0.10
N GLY A 92 -0.77 -0.63 0.22
CA GLY A 92 -1.27 -1.80 0.94
C GLY A 92 -0.97 -3.02 0.08
N ALA A 93 -0.24 -3.99 0.63
CA ALA A 93 0.10 -5.24 -0.06
C ALA A 93 -1.12 -5.78 -0.83
N PHE A 94 -0.91 -6.34 -2.00
CA PHE A 94 -1.98 -6.97 -2.75
C PHE A 94 -2.36 -8.27 -2.02
N VAL A 95 -3.28 -8.17 -1.05
CA VAL A 95 -3.66 -9.26 -0.14
C VAL A 95 -5.18 -9.38 -0.05
N PRO A 96 -5.70 -10.56 0.35
CA PRO A 96 -7.11 -10.74 0.68
C PRO A 96 -7.71 -9.58 1.49
N GLY A 97 -8.91 -9.15 1.10
CA GLY A 97 -9.63 -7.99 1.60
C GLY A 97 -9.45 -6.73 0.75
N LYS A 98 -8.45 -6.68 -0.15
CA LYS A 98 -8.21 -5.49 -0.98
C LYS A 98 -9.36 -5.23 -1.95
N ARG A 99 -9.86 -3.98 -1.95
CA ARG A 99 -10.88 -3.51 -2.88
C ARG A 99 -10.26 -2.91 -4.13
N ILE A 100 -10.83 -3.21 -5.28
CA ILE A 100 -10.34 -2.77 -6.58
C ILE A 100 -11.50 -2.23 -7.42
N GLY A 101 -11.31 -1.03 -7.97
CA GLY A 101 -12.28 -0.34 -8.82
C GLY A 101 -11.91 -0.30 -10.30
N GLY A 102 -12.94 -0.30 -11.14
CA GLY A 102 -12.88 -0.11 -12.60
C GLY A 102 -12.87 -1.40 -13.39
N ILE A 103 -12.12 -1.43 -14.49
CA ILE A 103 -11.92 -2.65 -15.29
C ILE A 103 -10.87 -3.51 -14.58
N LEU A 104 -11.27 -4.68 -14.05
CA LEU A 104 -10.41 -5.55 -13.21
C LEU A 104 -9.04 -5.81 -13.83
N LYS A 105 -8.99 -6.17 -15.12
CA LYS A 105 -7.73 -6.39 -15.86
C LYS A 105 -6.79 -5.18 -15.83
N ASN A 106 -7.34 -3.98 -16.01
CA ASN A 106 -6.53 -2.75 -16.01
C ASN A 106 -6.08 -2.39 -14.60
N ALA A 107 -6.93 -2.64 -13.60
CA ALA A 107 -6.57 -2.41 -12.21
C ALA A 107 -5.47 -3.36 -11.74
N LEU A 108 -5.54 -4.65 -12.09
CA LEU A 108 -4.47 -5.62 -11.83
C LEU A 108 -3.15 -5.25 -12.50
N ARG A 109 -3.18 -4.75 -13.75
CA ARG A 109 -1.99 -4.24 -14.43
C ARG A 109 -1.35 -3.06 -13.69
N ARG A 110 -2.14 -2.14 -13.14
CA ARG A 110 -1.62 -1.04 -12.30
C ARG A 110 -0.93 -1.55 -11.03
N GLU A 111 -1.39 -2.69 -10.52
CA GLU A 111 -0.81 -3.39 -9.37
C GLU A 111 0.40 -4.28 -9.74
N GLY A 112 0.84 -4.25 -11.01
CA GLY A 112 2.01 -4.98 -11.50
C GLY A 112 1.74 -6.42 -11.95
N PHE A 113 0.47 -6.81 -12.11
CA PHE A 113 0.09 -8.14 -12.60
C PHE A 113 -0.10 -8.17 -14.12
N ASP A 114 0.53 -9.14 -14.76
CA ASP A 114 0.21 -9.59 -16.11
C ASP A 114 -0.86 -10.67 -16.07
N VAL A 115 -2.09 -10.29 -16.41
CA VAL A 115 -3.25 -11.19 -16.41
C VAL A 115 -3.18 -12.15 -17.60
N LEU A 116 -3.10 -13.45 -17.29
CA LEU A 116 -3.09 -14.55 -18.25
C LEU A 116 -4.50 -14.98 -18.64
N TRP A 117 -5.37 -15.14 -17.64
CA TRP A 117 -6.72 -15.65 -17.82
C TRP A 117 -7.68 -15.10 -16.77
N ILE A 118 -8.94 -14.92 -17.14
CA ILE A 118 -10.03 -14.54 -16.24
C ILE A 118 -11.20 -15.50 -16.49
N ASN A 119 -11.73 -16.08 -15.42
CA ASN A 119 -12.94 -16.90 -15.44
C ASN A 119 -13.99 -16.29 -14.50
N VAL A 120 -15.24 -16.16 -14.95
CA VAL A 120 -16.33 -15.61 -14.15
C VAL A 120 -17.31 -16.71 -13.81
N ARG A 121 -17.61 -16.88 -12.52
CA ARG A 121 -18.51 -17.87 -11.96
C ARG A 121 -19.71 -17.17 -11.31
N PRO A 122 -20.93 -17.35 -11.82
CA PRO A 122 -22.14 -16.90 -11.14
C PRO A 122 -22.31 -17.63 -9.80
N ALA A 123 -22.73 -16.92 -8.75
CA ALA A 123 -23.00 -17.50 -7.44
C ALA A 123 -24.21 -16.84 -6.77
N GLY A 124 -25.40 -17.37 -7.03
CA GLY A 124 -26.66 -16.78 -6.54
C GLY A 124 -26.83 -15.36 -7.07
N ASP A 125 -26.91 -14.40 -6.15
CA ASP A 125 -27.02 -12.96 -6.45
C ASP A 125 -25.66 -12.27 -6.69
N GLY A 126 -24.55 -13.00 -6.60
CA GLY A 126 -23.18 -12.49 -6.76
C GLY A 126 -22.40 -13.11 -7.93
N GLU A 127 -21.22 -12.57 -8.20
CA GLU A 127 -20.27 -13.09 -9.20
C GLU A 127 -18.88 -13.25 -8.58
N TYR A 128 -18.31 -14.45 -8.67
CA TYR A 128 -16.91 -14.72 -8.34
C TYR A 128 -16.06 -14.75 -9.59
N ILE A 129 -14.80 -14.30 -9.48
CA ILE A 129 -13.90 -14.16 -10.62
C ILE A 129 -12.55 -14.75 -10.26
N ASP A 130 -12.17 -15.83 -10.95
CA ASP A 130 -10.83 -16.40 -10.84
C ASP A 130 -9.91 -15.71 -11.85
N VAL A 131 -8.73 -15.30 -11.41
CA VAL A 131 -7.74 -14.66 -12.24
C VAL A 131 -6.41 -15.35 -12.10
N TRP A 132 -5.89 -15.82 -13.23
CA TRP A 132 -4.52 -16.29 -13.34
C TRP A 132 -3.65 -15.13 -13.79
N ALA A 133 -2.62 -14.83 -13.02
CA ALA A 133 -1.74 -13.71 -13.32
C ALA A 133 -0.28 -13.98 -12.94
N VAL A 134 0.63 -13.21 -13.54
CA VAL A 134 2.05 -13.22 -13.21
C VAL A 134 2.43 -11.87 -12.62
N LYS A 135 3.21 -11.86 -11.54
CA LYS A 135 3.84 -10.65 -11.02
C LYS A 135 5.26 -10.97 -10.59
N ASP A 136 6.21 -10.19 -11.09
CA ASP A 136 7.65 -10.36 -10.83
C ASP A 136 8.13 -11.80 -11.09
N GLY A 137 7.67 -12.40 -12.19
CA GLY A 137 7.99 -13.78 -12.60
C GLY A 137 7.31 -14.89 -11.80
N THR A 138 6.53 -14.56 -10.76
CA THR A 138 5.76 -15.51 -9.96
C THR A 138 4.33 -15.62 -10.46
N ARG A 139 3.79 -16.84 -10.55
CA ARG A 139 2.39 -17.09 -10.93
C ARG A 139 1.49 -17.06 -9.70
N TYR A 140 0.31 -16.51 -9.89
CA TYR A 140 -0.72 -16.41 -8.87
C TYR A 140 -2.08 -16.83 -9.43
N ASN A 141 -2.84 -17.50 -8.57
CA ASN A 141 -4.28 -17.63 -8.71
C ASN A 141 -4.94 -16.66 -7.73
N LEU A 142 -5.82 -15.79 -8.23
CA LEU A 142 -6.50 -14.76 -7.46
C LEU A 142 -8.01 -14.99 -7.55
N LEU A 143 -8.69 -15.01 -6.42
CA LEU A 143 -10.15 -15.09 -6.37
C LEU A 143 -10.72 -13.73 -5.98
N PHE A 144 -11.64 -13.21 -6.78
CA PHE A 144 -12.39 -11.99 -6.46
C PHE A 144 -13.87 -12.28 -6.28
N GLU A 145 -14.50 -11.47 -5.45
CA GLU A 145 -15.95 -11.28 -5.44
C GLU A 145 -16.27 -9.91 -6.05
N LYS A 146 -17.25 -9.87 -6.95
CA LYS A 146 -17.80 -8.62 -7.46
C LYS A 146 -18.90 -8.13 -6.51
N ILE A 147 -18.63 -7.03 -5.82
CA ILE A 147 -19.53 -6.44 -4.83
C ILE A 147 -20.44 -5.36 -5.41
N ALA A 148 -20.03 -4.72 -6.51
CA ALA A 148 -20.83 -3.75 -7.24
C ALA A 148 -20.34 -3.65 -8.70
N GLN A 149 -21.01 -2.81 -9.50
CA GLN A 149 -20.61 -2.59 -10.88
C GLN A 149 -19.21 -1.98 -10.96
N GLY A 150 -18.23 -2.79 -11.40
CA GLY A 150 -16.84 -2.36 -11.49
C GLY A 150 -16.11 -2.31 -10.15
N GLU A 151 -16.67 -2.91 -9.09
CA GLU A 151 -16.01 -3.02 -7.79
C GLU A 151 -15.83 -4.49 -7.40
N TYR A 152 -14.61 -4.82 -6.99
CA TYR A 152 -14.19 -6.18 -6.66
C TYR A 152 -13.45 -6.19 -5.33
N VAL A 153 -13.59 -7.27 -4.58
CA VAL A 153 -12.81 -7.57 -3.38
C VAL A 153 -11.98 -8.80 -3.66
N LEU A 154 -10.66 -8.73 -3.42
CA LEU A 154 -9.79 -9.91 -3.44
C LEU A 154 -10.13 -10.79 -2.24
N LEU A 155 -10.55 -12.02 -2.46
CA LEU A 155 -10.84 -13.00 -1.41
C LEU A 155 -9.64 -13.87 -1.11
N GLU A 156 -8.95 -14.34 -2.16
CA GLU A 156 -7.84 -15.29 -2.02
C GLU A 156 -6.74 -14.96 -3.02
N MET A 157 -5.50 -15.21 -2.60
CA MET A 157 -4.31 -15.09 -3.45
C MET A 157 -3.37 -16.24 -3.13
N GLU A 158 -3.22 -17.15 -4.10
CA GLU A 158 -2.39 -18.33 -3.98
C GLU A 158 -1.22 -18.25 -4.97
N LYS A 159 -0.02 -18.58 -4.49
CA LYS A 159 1.15 -18.72 -5.34
C LYS A 159 1.16 -20.11 -5.98
N VAL A 160 1.40 -20.17 -7.29
CA VAL A 160 1.46 -21.40 -8.09
C VAL A 160 2.91 -21.73 -8.47
#